data_AF-A0A2V6PEX6-F1
#
_entry.id   AF-A0A2V6PEX6-F1
#
_cell.length_a   1.000
_cell.length_b   1.000
_cell.length_c   1.000
_cell.angle_alpha   90.00
_cell.angle_beta   90.00
_cell.angle_gamma   90.00
#
_symmetry.space_group_name_H-M   'P 1'
#
loop_
_entity.id
_entity.type
_entity.pdbx_description
1 polymer ?
#
loop_
_entity_poly.entity_id
_entity_poly.type
_entity_poly.pdbx_seq_one_letter_code
_entity_poly.pdbx_strand_id
1 'polypeptide(L)'
;MEALRRHRPGLRLRPDRGSSVHREAHQAPPRCRDREGVLAQARGAGLHLVHHRHPGHSILWGGDIVAFLKQAKPYGLFDKTRLIWLSELDTLRVLGADMIEGVMGHTRAPFYAIKTKEIGDFIEKYRAKTKDYPSDWALQAYDCVSVFGQAAEAAKSLDREKIVDVLESGRKFKTLRGDVYFRKEDHMGSVPYYAGIVKKTPAYSFKILTDVQTFQAEQIWRPVADIEKEREKVKK
;
A
#
# COMPACT_ATOMS: atom_id res chain seq x y z
N MET A 1 -13.78 -65.63 -16.98
CA MET A 1 -14.78 -64.73 -16.40
C MET A 1 -14.19 -63.33 -16.36
N GLU A 2 -13.86 -62.69 -17.48
CA GLU A 2 -14.75 -62.18 -18.53
C GLU A 2 -15.90 -61.29 -18.00
N ALA A 3 -16.03 -60.14 -18.66
CA ALA A 3 -17.06 -59.10 -18.59
C ALA A 3 -16.99 -58.06 -17.43
N LEU A 4 -17.13 -56.74 -17.65
CA LEU A 4 -17.39 -55.94 -18.84
C LEU A 4 -17.19 -54.45 -18.50
N ARG A 5 -16.41 -53.73 -19.33
CA ARG A 5 -16.55 -52.27 -19.55
C ARG A 5 -18.00 -51.93 -19.92
N ARG A 6 -18.56 -50.81 -19.45
CA ARG A 6 -19.35 -49.83 -20.26
C ARG A 6 -19.85 -48.61 -19.44
N HIS A 7 -19.57 -47.43 -20.02
CA HIS A 7 -20.32 -46.16 -20.04
C HIS A 7 -20.66 -45.33 -18.78
N ARG A 8 -20.06 -44.13 -18.71
CA ARG A 8 -20.70 -42.89 -18.21
C ARG A 8 -21.80 -42.42 -19.17
N PRO A 9 -22.84 -41.73 -18.65
CA PRO A 9 -23.09 -40.36 -19.11
C PRO A 9 -23.48 -39.37 -18.00
N GLY A 10 -22.94 -38.14 -18.08
CA GLY A 10 -23.67 -36.91 -17.72
C GLY A 10 -23.70 -36.42 -16.26
N LEU A 11 -22.57 -35.95 -15.72
CA LEU A 11 -22.62 -35.02 -14.58
C LEU A 11 -22.85 -33.60 -15.13
N ARG A 12 -24.12 -33.14 -15.16
CA ARG A 12 -24.46 -31.74 -15.46
C ARG A 12 -23.98 -30.86 -14.30
N LEU A 13 -23.00 -29.99 -14.57
CA LEU A 13 -22.64 -28.88 -13.69
C LEU A 13 -23.85 -27.92 -13.58
N ARG A 14 -24.28 -27.61 -12.36
CA ARG A 14 -25.29 -26.57 -12.11
C ARG A 14 -24.71 -25.19 -12.52
N PRO A 15 -25.53 -24.28 -13.09
CA PRO A 15 -25.08 -22.93 -13.37
C PRO A 15 -24.79 -22.18 -12.06
N ASP A 16 -23.66 -21.47 -12.08
CA ASP A 16 -23.14 -20.58 -11.05
C ASP A 16 -24.23 -19.61 -10.55
N ARG A 17 -24.71 -19.81 -9.32
CA ARG A 17 -25.43 -18.76 -8.60
C ARG A 17 -24.35 -17.88 -7.98
N GLY A 18 -24.10 -16.75 -8.64
CA GLY A 18 -23.12 -15.74 -8.29
C GLY A 18 -22.90 -15.63 -6.78
N SER A 19 -21.67 -15.91 -6.39
CA SER A 19 -21.19 -15.81 -5.03
C SER A 19 -21.43 -14.42 -4.45
N SER A 20 -21.76 -14.40 -3.16
CA SER A 20 -22.03 -13.23 -2.32
C SER A 20 -20.99 -12.11 -2.39
N VAL A 21 -19.79 -12.40 -2.91
CA VAL A 21 -18.71 -11.46 -3.18
C VAL A 21 -19.13 -10.38 -4.20
N HIS A 22 -20.02 -10.69 -5.15
CA HIS A 22 -20.51 -9.69 -6.11
C HIS A 22 -21.46 -8.66 -5.50
N ARG A 23 -22.16 -8.96 -4.41
CA ARG A 23 -23.09 -8.01 -3.79
C ARG A 23 -22.40 -6.94 -2.96
N GLU A 24 -21.27 -7.25 -2.33
CA GLU A 24 -20.52 -6.27 -1.52
C GLU A 24 -19.80 -5.23 -2.40
N ALA A 25 -19.37 -5.61 -3.61
CA ALA A 25 -18.76 -4.69 -4.57
C ALA A 25 -19.72 -3.56 -5.02
N HIS A 26 -21.04 -3.80 -5.00
CA HIS A 26 -22.04 -2.79 -5.31
C HIS A 26 -22.29 -1.78 -4.17
N GLN A 27 -21.77 -2.01 -2.97
CA GLN A 27 -21.98 -1.09 -1.83
C GLN A 27 -20.81 -0.13 -1.59
N ALA A 28 -19.72 -0.26 -2.36
CA ALA A 28 -18.60 0.68 -2.29
C ALA A 28 -19.00 2.07 -2.85
N PRO A 29 -18.51 3.16 -2.24
CA PRO A 29 -18.84 4.52 -2.66
C PRO A 29 -18.42 4.83 -4.10
N PRO A 30 -19.04 5.81 -4.78
CA PRO A 30 -18.88 6.04 -6.22
C PRO A 30 -17.42 6.23 -6.66
N ARG A 31 -16.58 6.83 -5.81
CA ARG A 31 -15.15 7.03 -6.07
C ARG A 31 -14.34 5.72 -6.11
N CYS A 32 -14.76 4.69 -5.37
CA CYS A 32 -14.16 3.35 -5.42
C CYS A 32 -14.64 2.51 -6.61
N ARG A 33 -15.71 2.94 -7.31
CA ARG A 33 -16.19 2.30 -8.55
C ARG A 33 -15.42 2.76 -9.78
N ASP A 34 -14.74 3.91 -9.72
CA ASP A 34 -13.93 4.44 -10.82
C ASP A 34 -12.58 3.72 -10.95
N ARG A 35 -12.64 2.39 -11.06
CA ARG A 35 -11.49 1.56 -11.41
C ARG A 35 -10.93 1.97 -12.77
N GLU A 36 -11.81 2.38 -13.69
CA GLU A 36 -11.40 2.78 -15.03
C GLU A 36 -10.59 4.08 -15.04
N GLY A 37 -10.94 5.08 -14.24
CA GLY A 37 -10.17 6.32 -14.10
C GLY A 37 -8.78 6.08 -13.49
N VAL A 38 -8.69 5.27 -12.43
CA VAL A 38 -7.40 4.90 -11.82
C VAL A 38 -6.56 4.05 -12.79
N LEU A 39 -7.18 3.11 -13.50
CA LEU A 39 -6.51 2.29 -14.52
C LEU A 39 -6.11 3.12 -15.75
N ALA A 40 -6.89 4.14 -16.13
CA ALA A 40 -6.59 5.05 -17.22
C ALA A 40 -5.42 5.98 -16.86
N GLN A 41 -5.36 6.45 -15.60
CA GLN A 41 -4.23 7.23 -15.10
C GLN A 41 -2.95 6.39 -15.04
N ALA A 42 -3.06 5.11 -14.64
CA ALA A 42 -1.95 4.16 -14.71
C ALA A 42 -1.51 3.87 -16.16
N ARG A 43 -2.45 3.73 -17.11
CA ARG A 43 -2.14 3.54 -18.53
C ARG A 43 -1.51 4.78 -19.17
N GLY A 44 -1.99 5.98 -18.83
CA GLY A 44 -1.45 7.25 -19.30
C GLY A 44 -0.03 7.53 -18.79
N ALA A 45 0.35 6.95 -17.66
CA ALA A 45 1.71 6.99 -17.11
C ALA A 45 2.67 5.97 -17.76
N GLY A 46 2.27 5.29 -18.86
CA GLY A 46 3.10 4.28 -19.52
C GLY A 46 3.17 2.95 -18.77
N LEU A 47 2.38 2.76 -17.71
CA LEU A 47 2.25 1.48 -17.01
C LEU A 47 1.42 0.54 -17.90
N HIS A 48 2.09 -0.27 -18.72
CA HIS A 48 1.45 -1.36 -19.47
C HIS A 48 0.88 -2.40 -18.49
N LEU A 49 -0.34 -2.15 -18.01
CA LEU A 49 -1.19 -3.14 -17.39
C LEU A 49 -1.66 -4.12 -18.47
N VAL A 50 -0.81 -5.10 -18.79
CA VAL A 50 -1.17 -6.26 -19.61
C VAL A 50 -2.49 -6.83 -19.07
N HIS A 51 -3.51 -6.76 -19.91
CA HIS A 51 -4.90 -7.05 -19.58
C HIS A 51 -5.13 -8.57 -19.59
N HIS A 52 -4.51 -9.29 -18.66
CA HIS A 52 -4.84 -10.69 -18.40
C HIS A 52 -4.85 -10.97 -16.89
N ARG A 53 -6.05 -11.35 -16.43
CA ARG A 53 -6.43 -11.82 -15.08
C ARG A 53 -6.33 -10.78 -13.97
N HIS A 54 -7.39 -10.73 -13.14
CA HIS A 54 -7.51 -9.81 -12.02
C HIS A 54 -6.28 -9.94 -11.11
N PRO A 55 -5.59 -8.83 -10.76
CA PRO A 55 -4.48 -8.90 -9.83
C PRO A 55 -4.99 -9.38 -8.46
N GLY A 56 -4.29 -10.37 -7.89
CA GLY A 56 -4.53 -10.78 -6.51
C GLY A 56 -3.80 -9.82 -5.57
N HIS A 57 -4.55 -9.16 -4.68
CA HIS A 57 -3.95 -8.38 -3.61
C HIS A 57 -3.65 -9.27 -2.42
N SER A 58 -2.40 -9.27 -1.95
CA SER A 58 -2.00 -9.93 -0.70
C SER A 58 -2.04 -8.95 0.46
N ILE A 59 -2.70 -9.35 1.54
CA ILE A 59 -2.69 -8.64 2.83
C ILE A 59 -1.56 -9.11 3.76
N LEU A 60 -0.79 -10.13 3.36
CA LEU A 60 0.33 -10.64 4.13
C LEU A 60 1.49 -9.62 4.16
N TRP A 61 2.22 -9.61 5.28
CA TRP A 61 3.34 -8.70 5.56
C TRP A 61 4.46 -9.42 6.32
N GLY A 62 5.64 -8.81 6.41
CA GLY A 62 6.76 -9.35 7.18
C GLY A 62 7.12 -10.81 6.85
N GLY A 63 7.26 -11.67 7.87
CA GLY A 63 7.63 -13.08 7.69
C GLY A 63 6.61 -13.89 6.86
N ASP A 64 5.33 -13.57 6.96
CA ASP A 64 4.26 -14.34 6.30
C ASP A 64 4.33 -14.18 4.78
N ILE A 65 4.53 -12.95 4.30
CA ILE A 65 4.68 -12.72 2.86
C ILE A 65 5.98 -13.33 2.33
N VAL A 66 7.07 -13.32 3.12
CA VAL A 66 8.32 -13.98 2.75
C VAL A 66 8.10 -15.49 2.57
N ALA A 67 7.43 -16.13 3.53
CA ALA A 67 7.12 -17.55 3.46
C ALA A 67 6.20 -17.87 2.27
N PHE A 68 5.12 -17.09 2.09
CA PHE A 68 4.19 -17.24 0.98
C PHE A 68 4.90 -17.14 -0.38
N LEU A 69 5.72 -16.11 -0.58
CA LEU A 69 6.43 -15.88 -1.84
C LEU A 69 7.41 -17.03 -2.14
N LYS A 70 8.16 -17.49 -1.13
CA LYS A 70 9.09 -18.62 -1.27
C LYS A 70 8.37 -19.93 -1.62
N GLN A 71 7.21 -20.17 -1.02
CA GLN A 71 6.42 -21.39 -1.29
C GLN A 71 5.69 -21.31 -2.63
N ALA A 72 5.13 -20.17 -2.99
CA ALA A 72 4.32 -20.01 -4.20
C ALA A 72 5.16 -19.96 -5.49
N LYS A 73 6.41 -19.50 -5.41
CA LYS A 73 7.29 -19.34 -6.57
C LYS A 73 7.57 -20.67 -7.30
N PRO A 74 7.95 -21.79 -6.64
CA PRO A 74 8.09 -23.10 -7.29
C PRO A 74 6.83 -23.63 -7.98
N TYR A 75 5.64 -23.23 -7.53
CA TYR A 75 4.37 -23.65 -8.14
C TYR A 75 3.96 -22.82 -9.37
N GLY A 76 4.78 -21.85 -9.79
CA GLY A 76 4.48 -20.98 -10.94
C GLY A 76 3.24 -20.11 -10.72
N LEU A 77 2.91 -19.77 -9.47
CA LEU A 77 1.73 -18.96 -9.15
C LEU A 77 1.79 -17.59 -9.86
N PHE A 78 2.98 -17.00 -9.86
CA PHE A 78 3.22 -15.65 -10.36
C PHE A 78 3.32 -15.58 -11.90
N ASP A 79 3.49 -16.71 -12.57
CA ASP A 79 3.37 -16.79 -14.04
C ASP A 79 1.90 -16.71 -14.49
N LYS A 80 0.98 -17.10 -13.59
CA LYS A 80 -0.46 -17.22 -13.87
C LYS A 80 -1.26 -16.05 -13.32
N THR A 81 -0.74 -15.35 -12.31
CA THR A 81 -1.44 -14.31 -11.55
C THR A 81 -0.51 -13.16 -11.22
N ARG A 82 -1.01 -11.93 -11.37
CA ARG A 82 -0.28 -10.72 -10.94
C ARG A 82 -0.47 -10.52 -9.44
N LEU A 83 0.63 -10.37 -8.71
CA LEU A 83 0.63 -10.03 -7.28
C LEU A 83 0.65 -8.51 -7.10
N ILE A 84 -0.20 -8.00 -6.23
CA ILE A 84 -0.10 -6.65 -5.64
C ILE A 84 0.05 -6.81 -4.13
N TRP A 85 1.08 -6.23 -3.52
CA TRP A 85 1.36 -6.39 -2.10
C TRP A 85 2.10 -5.20 -1.50
N LEU A 86 2.15 -5.12 -0.16
CA LEU A 86 2.92 -4.11 0.58
C LEU A 86 4.42 -4.38 0.47
N SER A 87 5.07 -3.78 -0.53
CA SER A 87 6.50 -3.94 -0.83
C SER A 87 7.40 -3.05 0.02
N GLU A 88 7.36 -3.28 1.34
CA GLU A 88 8.21 -2.60 2.31
C GLU A 88 9.71 -2.95 2.13
N LEU A 89 10.58 -1.99 2.43
CA LEU A 89 12.02 -2.11 2.19
C LEU A 89 12.65 -3.34 2.88
N ASP A 90 12.25 -3.62 4.12
CA ASP A 90 12.83 -4.71 4.91
C ASP A 90 12.51 -6.07 4.28
N THR A 91 11.27 -6.26 3.82
CA THR A 91 10.86 -7.49 3.12
C THR A 91 11.58 -7.64 1.79
N LEU A 92 11.75 -6.55 1.03
CA LEU A 92 12.51 -6.54 -0.21
C LEU A 92 14.00 -6.91 0.00
N ARG A 93 14.60 -6.48 1.11
CA ARG A 93 15.97 -6.85 1.50
C ARG A 93 16.08 -8.31 1.88
N VAL A 94 15.18 -8.81 2.71
CA VAL A 94 15.15 -10.21 3.16
C VAL A 94 15.01 -11.14 1.97
N LEU A 95 14.16 -10.78 0.99
CA LEU A 95 13.98 -11.58 -0.22
C LEU A 95 15.15 -11.41 -1.19
N GLY A 96 15.78 -10.23 -1.25
CA GLY A 96 16.97 -9.99 -2.07
C GLY A 96 16.81 -10.50 -3.51
N ALA A 97 17.63 -11.48 -3.89
CA ALA A 97 17.57 -12.10 -5.22
C ALA A 97 16.30 -12.94 -5.45
N ASP A 98 15.72 -13.52 -4.41
CA ASP A 98 14.53 -14.37 -4.49
C ASP A 98 13.26 -13.58 -4.81
N MET A 99 13.27 -12.27 -4.56
CA MET A 99 12.15 -11.39 -4.84
C MET A 99 11.75 -11.47 -6.32
N ILE A 100 10.46 -11.55 -6.60
CA ILE A 100 9.95 -11.66 -7.97
C ILE A 100 10.00 -10.27 -8.63
N GLU A 101 10.50 -10.21 -9.86
CA GLU A 101 10.56 -8.97 -10.66
C GLU A 101 9.30 -8.79 -11.50
N GLY A 102 8.97 -7.53 -11.82
CA GLY A 102 7.83 -7.18 -12.66
C GLY A 102 6.49 -7.22 -11.94
N VAL A 103 6.45 -7.61 -10.66
CA VAL A 103 5.23 -7.54 -9.84
C VAL A 103 4.98 -6.11 -9.37
N MET A 104 3.70 -5.75 -9.26
CA MET A 104 3.31 -4.45 -8.74
C MET A 104 3.39 -4.48 -7.21
N GLY A 105 3.96 -3.42 -6.66
CA GLY A 105 4.11 -3.25 -5.23
C GLY A 105 3.68 -1.86 -4.82
N HIS A 106 3.28 -1.72 -3.56
CA HIS A 106 3.03 -0.42 -2.97
C HIS A 106 3.71 -0.30 -1.61
N THR A 107 4.07 0.91 -1.22
CA THR A 107 4.73 1.17 0.07
C THR A 107 4.41 2.57 0.59
N ARG A 108 4.76 2.82 1.84
CA ARG A 108 4.34 4.01 2.61
C ARG A 108 5.39 5.12 2.64
N ALA A 109 6.67 4.77 2.65
CA ALA A 109 7.75 5.75 2.78
C ALA A 109 9.06 5.22 2.15
N PRO A 110 9.10 5.01 0.83
CA PRO A 110 10.31 4.56 0.16
C PRO A 110 11.32 5.71 0.10
N PHE A 111 12.39 5.63 0.91
CA PHE A 111 13.40 6.70 1.00
C PHE A 111 13.95 7.15 -0.36
N TYR A 112 14.04 6.23 -1.33
CA TYR A 112 14.58 6.45 -2.67
C TYR A 112 13.62 7.16 -3.64
N ALA A 113 12.32 7.22 -3.33
CA ALA A 113 11.32 7.89 -4.17
C ALA A 113 10.74 9.16 -3.52
N ILE A 114 11.16 9.49 -2.31
CA ILE A 114 10.84 10.76 -1.64
C ILE A 114 11.81 11.84 -2.14
N LYS A 115 11.27 12.96 -2.63
CA LYS A 115 12.02 14.03 -3.31
C LYS A 115 12.11 15.34 -2.50
N THR A 116 12.13 15.24 -1.18
CA THR A 116 12.26 16.40 -0.29
C THR A 116 13.74 16.70 -0.01
N LYS A 117 14.05 17.86 0.55
CA LYS A 117 15.43 18.16 0.98
C LYS A 117 15.76 17.46 2.29
N GLU A 118 14.76 17.37 3.17
CA GLU A 118 14.80 16.86 4.52
C GLU A 118 15.20 15.38 4.57
N ILE A 119 14.79 14.59 3.56
CA ILE A 119 15.11 13.16 3.51
C ILE A 119 16.60 12.90 3.32
N GLY A 120 17.32 13.76 2.59
CA GLY A 120 18.76 13.60 2.35
C GLY A 120 19.55 13.66 3.65
N ASP A 121 19.31 14.72 4.44
CA ASP A 121 19.95 14.93 5.74
C ASP A 121 19.61 13.80 6.72
N PHE A 122 18.38 13.29 6.67
CA PHE A 122 17.96 12.15 7.49
C PHE A 122 18.65 10.85 7.08
N ILE A 123 18.70 10.53 5.79
CA ILE A 123 19.38 9.33 5.28
C ILE A 123 20.85 9.35 5.69
N GLU A 124 21.54 10.48 5.54
CA GLU A 124 22.95 10.61 5.92
C GLU A 124 23.16 10.31 7.41
N LYS A 125 22.40 10.99 8.29
CA LYS A 125 22.48 10.80 9.74
C LYS A 125 22.11 9.38 10.16
N TYR A 126 21.10 8.80 9.52
CA TYR A 126 20.65 7.44 9.80
C TYR A 126 21.73 6.43 9.41
N ARG A 127 22.32 6.56 8.21
CA ARG A 127 23.41 5.70 7.73
C ARG A 127 24.68 5.86 8.57
N ALA A 128 24.99 7.06 9.04
CA ALA A 128 26.15 7.28 9.91
C ALA A 128 26.06 6.43 11.20
N LYS A 129 24.85 6.31 11.77
CA LYS A 129 24.58 5.58 13.02
C LYS A 129 24.39 4.08 12.82
N THR A 130 23.61 3.68 11.83
CA THR A 130 23.16 2.29 11.65
C THR A 130 23.96 1.51 10.60
N LYS A 131 24.74 2.21 9.79
CA LYS A 131 25.43 1.70 8.58
C LYS A 131 24.49 1.16 7.50
N ASP A 132 23.21 1.46 7.59
CA ASP A 132 22.19 0.95 6.68
C ASP A 132 21.20 2.05 6.24
N TYR A 133 20.49 1.87 5.13
CA TYR A 133 19.43 2.79 4.72
C TYR A 133 18.20 2.64 5.64
N PRO A 134 17.46 3.73 5.88
CA PRO A 134 16.28 3.66 6.73
C PRO A 134 15.12 2.92 6.05
N SER A 135 14.40 2.13 6.83
CA SER A 135 13.16 1.48 6.38
C SER A 135 12.00 2.46 6.31
N ASP A 136 10.94 2.08 5.59
CA ASP A 136 9.68 2.84 5.56
C ASP A 136 9.15 3.13 6.97
N TRP A 137 9.35 2.19 7.89
CA TRP A 137 8.93 2.30 9.28
C TRP A 137 9.76 3.34 10.06
N ALA A 138 11.08 3.39 9.84
CA ALA A 138 11.94 4.38 10.46
C ALA A 138 11.57 5.81 10.02
N LEU A 139 11.25 6.02 8.74
CA LEU A 139 10.80 7.31 8.23
C LEU A 139 9.46 7.73 8.85
N GLN A 140 8.49 6.82 8.88
CA GLN A 140 7.17 7.09 9.46
C GLN A 140 7.24 7.37 10.96
N ALA A 141 8.09 6.64 11.70
CA ALA A 141 8.32 6.88 13.12
C ALA A 141 8.95 8.26 13.36
N TYR A 142 9.95 8.65 12.55
CA TYR A 142 10.55 9.97 12.63
C TYR A 142 9.53 11.09 12.36
N ASP A 143 8.73 10.94 11.30
CA ASP A 143 7.66 11.89 10.97
C ASP A 143 6.66 12.02 12.11
N CYS A 144 6.22 10.89 12.70
CA CYS A 144 5.27 10.88 13.82
C CYS A 144 5.79 11.69 15.01
N VAL A 145 7.03 11.42 15.44
CA VAL A 145 7.65 12.13 16.57
C VAL A 145 7.89 13.61 16.22
N SER A 146 8.29 13.90 14.98
CA SER A 146 8.51 15.28 14.50
C SER A 146 7.22 16.10 14.51
N VAL A 147 6.12 15.53 14.02
CA VAL A 147 4.80 16.15 14.04
C VAL A 147 4.34 16.38 15.47
N PHE A 148 4.47 15.37 16.34
CA PHE A 148 4.09 15.50 17.75
C PHE A 148 4.86 16.63 18.45
N GLY A 149 6.17 16.72 18.24
CA GLY A 149 7.00 17.82 18.76
C GLY A 149 6.53 19.19 18.27
N GLN A 150 6.30 19.34 16.96
CA GLN A 150 5.80 20.59 16.37
C GLN A 150 4.40 20.98 16.88
N ALA A 151 3.54 20.00 17.16
CA ALA A 151 2.22 20.21 17.73
C ALA A 151 2.32 20.67 19.19
N ALA A 152 3.13 19.99 20.00
CA ALA A 152 3.39 20.36 21.40
C ALA A 152 4.01 21.77 21.52
N GLU A 153 4.95 22.12 20.64
CA GLU A 153 5.56 23.46 20.59
C GLU A 153 4.53 24.56 20.29
N ALA A 154 3.63 24.32 19.33
CA ALA A 154 2.56 25.28 19.03
C ALA A 154 1.48 25.34 20.11
N ALA A 155 1.15 24.21 20.72
CA ALA A 155 0.24 24.15 21.87
C ALA A 155 0.84 24.79 23.13
N LYS A 156 2.18 24.96 23.17
CA LYS A 156 2.97 25.33 24.36
C LYS A 156 2.59 24.46 25.57
N SER A 157 2.31 23.19 25.31
CA SER A 157 1.76 22.27 26.29
C SER A 157 1.95 20.82 25.84
N LEU A 158 2.01 19.92 26.82
CA LEU A 158 1.90 18.47 26.61
C LEU A 158 0.50 17.95 26.96
N ASP A 159 -0.45 18.85 27.22
CA ASP A 159 -1.84 18.49 27.42
C ASP A 159 -2.43 17.88 26.14
N ARG A 160 -3.16 16.78 26.31
CA ARG A 160 -3.69 16.00 25.20
C ARG A 160 -4.65 16.80 24.33
N GLU A 161 -5.62 17.47 24.94
CA GLU A 161 -6.67 18.18 24.22
C GLU A 161 -6.09 19.36 23.45
N LYS A 162 -5.15 20.08 24.06
CA LYS A 162 -4.43 21.18 23.37
C LYS A 162 -3.62 20.70 22.18
N ILE A 163 -2.99 19.52 22.27
CA ILE A 163 -2.26 18.93 21.14
C ILE A 163 -3.24 18.51 20.03
N VAL A 164 -4.36 17.88 20.39
CA VAL A 164 -5.40 17.49 19.44
C VAL A 164 -5.95 18.71 18.72
N ASP A 165 -6.26 19.79 19.43
CA ASP A 165 -6.73 21.06 18.84
C ASP A 165 -5.74 21.61 17.80
N VAL A 166 -4.43 21.53 18.09
CA VAL A 166 -3.39 21.95 17.15
C VAL A 166 -3.29 21.03 15.94
N LEU A 167 -3.38 19.71 16.14
CA LEU A 167 -3.35 18.74 15.04
C LEU A 167 -4.55 18.92 14.10
N GLU A 168 -5.74 19.15 14.66
CA GLU A 168 -6.99 19.31 13.90
C GLU A 168 -7.17 20.71 13.29
N SER A 169 -6.30 21.68 13.61
CA SER A 169 -6.41 23.06 13.15
C SER A 169 -6.24 23.26 11.64
N GLY A 170 -5.88 22.21 10.88
CA GLY A 170 -5.49 22.30 9.48
C GLY A 170 -4.09 22.88 9.27
N ARG A 171 -3.33 23.11 10.35
CA ARG A 171 -1.93 23.51 10.28
C ARG A 171 -1.11 22.45 9.55
N LYS A 172 -0.16 22.92 8.74
CA LYS A 172 0.85 22.09 8.09
C LYS A 172 2.03 21.85 9.02
N PHE A 173 2.44 20.58 9.11
CA PHE A 173 3.58 20.08 9.85
C PHE A 173 4.64 19.62 8.87
N LYS A 174 5.89 19.97 9.12
CA LYS A 174 7.01 19.55 8.28
C LYS A 174 7.36 18.10 8.56
N THR A 175 7.53 17.29 7.51
CA THR A 175 7.94 15.89 7.61
C THR A 175 9.00 15.56 6.58
N LEU A 176 9.62 14.38 6.68
CA LEU A 176 10.54 13.89 5.65
C LEU A 176 9.85 13.69 4.30
N ARG A 177 8.53 13.52 4.29
CA ARG A 177 7.71 13.30 3.07
C ARG A 177 7.03 14.57 2.55
N GLY A 178 7.37 15.73 3.12
CA GLY A 178 6.80 17.03 2.77
C GLY A 178 5.88 17.55 3.87
N ASP A 179 5.19 18.65 3.60
CA ASP A 179 4.25 19.22 4.54
C ASP A 179 2.98 18.36 4.61
N VAL A 180 2.56 17.99 5.84
CA VAL A 180 1.33 17.22 6.08
C VAL A 180 0.40 17.97 7.02
N TYR A 181 -0.90 17.75 6.91
CA TYR A 181 -1.90 18.22 7.87
C TYR A 181 -2.81 17.05 8.26
N PHE A 182 -3.58 17.20 9.33
CA PHE A 182 -4.55 16.19 9.76
C PHE A 182 -5.95 16.74 9.51
N ARG A 183 -6.78 15.94 8.84
CA ARG A 183 -8.18 16.32 8.64
C ARG A 183 -8.99 16.02 9.89
N LYS A 184 -9.85 16.95 10.28
CA LYS A 184 -10.59 16.91 11.55
C LYS A 184 -11.62 15.78 11.60
N GLU A 185 -12.15 15.38 10.46
CA GLU A 185 -13.29 14.47 10.39
C GLU A 185 -12.93 13.06 10.88
N ASP A 186 -11.69 12.60 10.68
CA ASP A 186 -11.24 11.26 11.10
C ASP A 186 -9.77 11.18 11.52
N HIS A 187 -9.12 12.33 11.71
CA HIS A 187 -7.75 12.47 12.20
C HIS A 187 -6.72 11.82 11.25
N MET A 188 -7.07 11.60 9.99
CA MET A 188 -6.15 11.09 8.99
C MET A 188 -5.14 12.17 8.59
N GLY A 189 -3.84 11.83 8.67
CA GLY A 189 -2.75 12.67 8.17
C GLY A 189 -2.64 12.63 6.64
N SER A 190 -2.36 13.76 6.01
CA SER A 190 -2.26 13.94 4.56
C SER A 190 -0.95 13.38 3.97
N VAL A 191 -0.64 12.13 4.33
CA VAL A 191 0.60 11.46 3.94
C VAL A 191 0.49 10.84 2.55
N PRO A 192 1.51 10.95 1.70
CA PRO A 192 1.51 10.33 0.38
C PRO A 192 1.66 8.81 0.46
N TYR A 193 1.16 8.13 -0.57
CA TYR A 193 1.31 6.70 -0.81
C TYR A 193 2.07 6.44 -2.11
N TYR A 194 2.81 5.34 -2.19
CA TYR A 194 3.70 5.07 -3.32
C TYR A 194 3.37 3.71 -3.92
N ALA A 195 3.24 3.62 -5.25
CA ALA A 195 3.12 2.35 -5.94
C ALA A 195 4.05 2.30 -7.14
N GLY A 196 4.60 1.13 -7.43
CA GLY A 196 5.54 0.94 -8.52
C GLY A 196 5.70 -0.54 -8.88
N ILE A 197 6.72 -0.83 -9.66
CA ILE A 197 7.04 -2.19 -10.11
C ILE A 197 8.34 -2.64 -9.46
N VAL A 198 8.37 -3.84 -8.92
CA VAL A 198 9.58 -4.40 -8.31
C VAL A 198 10.59 -4.75 -9.40
N LYS A 199 11.78 -4.17 -9.33
CA LYS A 199 12.88 -4.40 -10.29
C LYS A 199 14.23 -4.34 -9.60
N LYS A 200 15.20 -5.11 -10.09
CA LYS A 200 16.59 -4.95 -9.67
C LYS A 200 17.19 -3.68 -10.27
N THR A 201 17.91 -2.89 -9.47
CA THR A 201 18.66 -1.73 -9.94
C THR A 201 20.14 -1.85 -9.53
N PRO A 202 21.08 -1.21 -10.24
CA PRO A 202 22.50 -1.23 -9.86
C PRO A 202 22.81 -0.49 -8.55
N ALA A 203 21.90 0.39 -8.10
CA ALA A 203 22.12 1.26 -6.95
C ALA A 203 22.05 0.52 -5.60
N TYR A 204 21.38 -0.63 -5.55
CA TYR A 204 21.14 -1.38 -4.32
C TYR A 204 21.38 -2.88 -4.51
N SER A 205 21.81 -3.57 -3.46
CA SER A 205 22.03 -5.03 -3.47
C SER A 205 20.72 -5.83 -3.47
N PHE A 206 19.59 -5.17 -3.21
CA PHE A 206 18.23 -5.72 -3.19
C PHE A 206 17.35 -5.06 -4.26
N LYS A 207 16.20 -5.66 -4.54
CA LYS A 207 15.24 -5.13 -5.53
C LYS A 207 14.42 -4.01 -4.90
N ILE A 208 14.10 -2.98 -5.68
CA ILE A 208 13.32 -1.82 -5.23
C ILE A 208 12.09 -1.62 -6.12
N LEU A 209 11.20 -0.72 -5.71
CA LEU A 209 10.15 -0.23 -6.60
C LEU A 209 10.75 0.77 -7.59
N THR A 210 10.58 0.51 -8.89
CA THR A 210 10.83 1.45 -9.99
C THR A 210 9.51 1.96 -10.54
N ASP A 211 9.58 3.00 -11.38
CA ASP A 211 8.40 3.64 -11.99
C ASP A 211 7.36 4.07 -10.93
N VAL A 212 7.89 4.60 -9.82
CA VAL A 212 7.09 4.92 -8.64
C VAL A 212 6.16 6.09 -8.95
N GLN A 213 4.87 5.82 -8.85
CA GLN A 213 3.81 6.82 -8.81
C GLN A 213 3.49 7.16 -7.36
N THR A 214 3.40 8.47 -7.09
CA THR A 214 3.02 9.00 -5.80
C THR A 214 1.55 9.41 -5.83
N PHE A 215 0.77 8.86 -4.93
CA PHE A 215 -0.63 9.20 -4.71
C PHE A 215 -0.73 10.11 -3.49
N GLN A 216 -1.29 11.30 -3.67
CA GLN A 216 -1.54 12.21 -2.56
C GLN A 216 -2.73 11.72 -1.75
N ALA A 217 -2.73 12.03 -0.45
CA ALA A 217 -3.71 11.52 0.50
C ALA A 217 -5.15 11.85 0.07
N GLU A 218 -5.39 13.05 -0.44
CA GLU A 218 -6.69 13.55 -0.88
C GLU A 218 -7.28 12.78 -2.07
N GLN A 219 -6.42 12.11 -2.86
CA GLN A 219 -6.83 11.27 -3.98
C GLN A 219 -7.34 9.91 -3.50
N ILE A 220 -6.80 9.41 -2.40
CA ILE A 220 -7.03 8.03 -1.91
C ILE A 220 -7.86 7.97 -0.64
N TRP A 221 -8.03 9.09 0.05
CA TRP A 221 -8.86 9.18 1.22
C TRP A 221 -10.30 8.82 0.91
N ARG A 222 -10.89 8.10 1.86
CA ARG A 222 -12.33 7.86 1.84
C ARG A 222 -13.06 9.21 1.94
N PRO A 223 -14.07 9.46 1.10
CA PRO A 223 -14.90 10.65 1.23
C PRO A 223 -15.51 10.77 2.63
N VAL A 224 -15.55 12.00 3.15
CA VAL A 224 -16.10 12.29 4.50
C VAL A 224 -17.54 11.80 4.63
N ALA A 225 -18.38 12.03 3.62
CA ALA A 225 -19.78 11.58 3.63
C ALA A 225 -19.93 10.06 3.85
N ASP A 226 -19.00 9.25 3.34
CA ASP A 226 -19.03 7.80 3.54
C ASP A 226 -18.60 7.43 4.96
N ILE A 227 -17.67 8.18 5.55
CA ILE A 227 -17.23 7.99 6.93
C ILE A 227 -18.38 8.29 7.90
N GLU A 228 -19.06 9.41 7.69
CA GLU A 228 -20.22 9.82 8.49
C GLU A 228 -21.33 8.77 8.43
N LYS A 229 -21.66 8.30 7.22
CA LYS A 229 -22.65 7.25 7.02
C LYS A 229 -22.33 5.95 7.76
N GLU A 230 -21.07 5.54 7.83
CA GLU A 230 -20.71 4.35 8.62
C GLU A 230 -20.80 4.61 10.12
N ARG A 231 -20.43 5.80 10.59
CA ARG A 231 -20.52 6.16 12.00
C ARG A 231 -21.96 6.14 12.50
N GLU A 232 -22.92 6.56 11.68
CA GLU A 232 -24.35 6.47 12.02
C GLU A 232 -24.82 5.03 12.26
N LYS A 233 -24.26 4.05 11.54
CA LYS A 233 -24.64 2.63 11.73
C LYS A 233 -24.17 2.07 13.08
N VAL A 234 -23.09 2.61 13.64
CA VAL A 234 -22.46 2.14 14.88
C VAL A 234 -23.05 2.81 16.12
N LYS A 235 -23.75 3.95 15.98
CA LYS A 235 -24.42 4.66 17.09
C LYS A 235 -25.71 3.98 17.60
N LYS A 236 -25.88 2.68 17.33
CA LYS A 236 -27.00 1.86 17.83
C LYS A 236 -26.53 1.00 18.99
#